data_AF-B7QCI8-F1
#
_entry.id   AF-B7QCI8-F1
#
_cell.length_a   1.000
_cell.length_b   1.000
_cell.length_c   1.000
_cell.angle_alpha   90.00
_cell.angle_beta   90.00
_cell.angle_gamma   90.00
#
_symmetry.space_group_name_H-M   'P 1'
#
loop_
_entity.id
_entity.type
_entity.pdbx_description
1 polymer ?
#
loop_
_entity_poly.entity_id
_entity_poly.type
_entity_poly.pdbx_seq_one_letter_code
_entity_poly.pdbx_strand_id
1 'polypeptide(L)'
;MSKTSREKEKPLERLKSLFGLGKGGSSSGPGFAVPKIEEFAITPEIVRDIGNESSISHRTKSIKELVDIVRTKRLQEGVPETLYTQTCDLLHPAHGQDVRHTVLYFYCCLIQGQFERLDISRTHFFNLIQDLRHPEDLALRLDLLKVLTDKGKCLSHFEDKAPQFLLQWMPEVLSAGRAFDFLSLLINVIKFNSSFLDKEVVAGFVQANYRDYTLLKGAVFFVGAALWSHKAVPTLKHTPAAVLPSIYRALDCKHPSVAYEAAVALQWLIGDPPKPITPFVWKFVLDVLEKLVCLPEVEQASASSQQLQQMVHDIVSKVEKSYDEGTYKGCPQRLFNIVAKCASLRPEASLQRLIQYCAEKAQVPTLNWVTNLSEILEKYFKAEPRPSVRLYTLNVVSSVLSNNRHLYEASGGNPKARDAGDSNAVRPV
;
A
#
# COMPACT_ATOMS: atom_id res chain seq x y z
N MET A 1 -36.88 -40.10 -32.40
CA MET A 1 -36.40 -38.72 -32.15
C MET A 1 -37.27 -38.12 -31.06
N SER A 2 -36.74 -37.85 -29.85
CA SER A 2 -36.35 -36.51 -29.33
C SER A 2 -37.57 -35.59 -29.12
N LYS A 3 -37.84 -34.92 -27.99
CA LYS A 3 -37.11 -34.60 -26.75
C LYS A 3 -38.12 -34.11 -25.69
N THR A 4 -37.76 -34.36 -24.43
CA THR A 4 -38.04 -33.67 -23.17
C THR A 4 -38.58 -32.23 -23.16
N SER A 5 -39.49 -31.96 -22.21
CA SER A 5 -39.49 -30.76 -21.36
C SER A 5 -39.95 -31.13 -19.94
N ARG A 6 -39.03 -30.99 -18.97
CA ARG A 6 -39.25 -31.08 -17.51
C ARG A 6 -39.28 -29.65 -16.97
N GLU A 7 -40.35 -29.29 -16.27
CA GLU A 7 -40.41 -28.07 -15.46
C GLU A 7 -39.49 -28.18 -14.23
N LYS A 8 -38.98 -27.01 -13.82
CA LYS A 8 -38.01 -26.81 -12.76
C LYS A 8 -38.71 -26.77 -11.39
N GLU A 9 -38.53 -27.81 -10.59
CA GLU A 9 -38.78 -27.73 -9.15
C GLU A 9 -37.66 -26.98 -8.41
N LYS A 10 -38.04 -26.20 -7.38
CA LYS A 10 -37.19 -25.21 -6.71
C LYS A 10 -36.18 -25.86 -5.74
N PRO A 11 -34.92 -25.38 -5.67
CA PRO A 11 -33.85 -25.95 -4.83
C PRO A 11 -34.14 -26.00 -3.32
N LEU A 12 -35.06 -25.17 -2.83
CA LEU A 12 -35.40 -25.04 -1.42
C LEU A 12 -36.20 -26.22 -0.86
N GLU A 13 -36.92 -26.97 -1.69
CA GLU A 13 -37.70 -28.12 -1.21
C GLU A 13 -36.84 -29.35 -0.96
N ARG A 14 -35.76 -29.54 -1.75
CA ARG A 14 -34.74 -30.57 -1.48
C ARG A 14 -33.94 -30.30 -0.20
N LEU A 15 -33.82 -29.04 0.21
CA LEU A 15 -33.08 -28.66 1.42
C LEU A 15 -33.92 -28.89 2.69
N LYS A 16 -35.25 -28.76 2.59
CA LYS A 16 -36.17 -29.09 3.69
C LYS A 16 -36.29 -30.60 3.93
N SER A 17 -36.20 -31.43 2.88
CA SER A 17 -36.20 -32.90 3.04
C SER A 17 -34.89 -33.45 3.60
N LEU A 18 -33.78 -32.69 3.53
CA LEU A 18 -32.48 -33.07 4.09
C LEU A 18 -32.32 -32.69 5.58
N PHE A 19 -33.10 -31.73 6.09
CA PHE A 19 -32.98 -31.24 7.47
C PHE A 19 -34.18 -31.51 8.38
N GLY A 20 -35.17 -32.29 7.94
CA GLY A 20 -36.17 -32.88 8.85
C GLY A 20 -36.99 -31.87 9.68
N LEU A 21 -37.20 -30.65 9.20
CA LEU A 21 -38.13 -29.71 9.83
C LEU A 21 -39.52 -29.84 9.20
N GLY A 22 -40.27 -30.85 9.64
CA GLY A 22 -41.71 -30.99 9.47
C GLY A 22 -42.40 -31.02 10.83
N LYS A 23 -43.44 -30.20 11.02
CA LYS A 23 -44.18 -30.02 12.27
C LYS A 23 -44.80 -31.31 12.80
N GLY A 24 -44.63 -31.55 14.10
CA GLY A 24 -45.68 -31.97 15.04
C GLY A 24 -46.19 -33.41 14.92
N GLY A 25 -45.68 -34.30 15.76
CA GLY A 25 -46.29 -35.60 16.05
C GLY A 25 -45.45 -36.38 17.05
N SER A 26 -46.02 -36.63 18.22
CA SER A 26 -45.44 -37.45 19.29
C SER A 26 -45.15 -38.88 18.82
N SER A 27 -43.87 -39.26 18.72
CA SER A 27 -43.45 -40.67 18.78
C SER A 27 -41.96 -40.79 19.13
N SER A 28 -41.69 -41.66 20.09
CA SER A 28 -40.36 -42.11 20.52
C SER A 28 -39.68 -42.90 19.41
N GLY A 29 -38.60 -42.34 18.84
CA GLY A 29 -37.70 -42.97 17.87
C GLY A 29 -36.26 -42.46 18.05
N PRO A 30 -35.24 -43.21 17.61
CA PRO A 30 -33.85 -42.98 18.01
C PRO A 30 -33.35 -41.65 17.44
N GLY A 31 -33.09 -40.68 18.32
CA GLY A 31 -32.55 -39.39 17.92
C GLY A 31 -31.19 -39.57 17.24
N PHE A 32 -30.95 -38.82 16.18
CA PHE A 32 -29.61 -38.62 15.63
C PHE A 32 -28.72 -38.08 16.75
N ALA A 33 -27.89 -38.94 17.34
CA ALA A 33 -26.92 -38.54 18.33
C ALA A 33 -25.93 -37.60 17.64
N VAL A 34 -25.94 -36.32 18.03
CA VAL A 34 -24.80 -35.43 17.75
C VAL A 34 -23.57 -36.12 18.35
N PRO A 35 -22.52 -36.40 17.56
CA PRO A 35 -21.33 -37.04 18.10
C PRO A 35 -20.81 -36.19 19.27
N LYS A 36 -20.81 -36.75 20.49
CA LYS A 36 -20.13 -36.12 21.62
C LYS A 36 -18.64 -36.11 21.28
N ILE A 37 -18.08 -34.92 21.10
CA ILE A 37 -16.64 -34.77 20.93
C ILE A 37 -16.02 -35.09 22.28
N GLU A 38 -15.20 -36.16 22.35
CA GLU A 38 -14.46 -36.48 23.57
C GLU A 38 -13.45 -35.37 23.86
N GLU A 39 -13.59 -34.76 25.03
CA GLU A 39 -12.67 -33.73 25.52
C GLU A 39 -11.63 -34.36 26.45
N PHE A 40 -10.38 -34.00 26.25
CA PHE A 40 -9.25 -34.43 27.08
C PHE A 40 -9.20 -33.56 28.34
N ALA A 41 -9.36 -34.21 29.50
CA ALA A 41 -9.10 -33.64 30.80
C ALA A 41 -7.61 -33.75 31.12
N ILE A 42 -7.05 -32.72 31.76
CA ILE A 42 -5.72 -32.83 32.35
C ILE A 42 -5.82 -33.49 33.73
N THR A 43 -5.01 -34.51 34.00
CA THR A 43 -5.04 -35.18 35.31
C THR A 43 -4.24 -34.39 36.34
N PRO A 44 -4.53 -34.55 37.66
CA PRO A 44 -3.75 -33.91 38.72
C PRO A 44 -2.25 -34.29 38.68
N GLU A 45 -1.93 -35.51 38.24
CA GLU A 45 -0.56 -35.97 38.07
C GLU A 45 0.14 -35.14 36.98
N ILE A 46 -0.51 -34.94 35.83
CA ILE A 46 0.06 -34.12 34.75
C ILE A 46 0.31 -32.69 35.25
N VAL A 47 -0.64 -32.11 36.00
CA VAL A 47 -0.51 -30.76 36.58
C VAL A 47 0.69 -30.67 37.53
N ARG A 48 0.89 -31.67 38.39
CA ARG A 48 2.04 -31.75 39.30
C ARG A 48 3.37 -31.93 38.56
N ASP A 49 3.38 -32.74 37.52
CA ASP A 49 4.59 -33.07 36.75
C ASP A 49 5.10 -31.87 35.95
N ILE A 50 4.21 -31.00 35.47
CA ILE A 50 4.58 -29.73 34.79
C ILE A 50 4.70 -28.53 35.74
N GLY A 51 4.17 -28.63 36.96
CA GLY A 51 4.13 -27.57 37.96
C GLY A 51 5.47 -27.37 38.69
N ASN A 52 5.55 -26.30 39.48
CA ASN A 52 6.77 -25.88 40.18
C ASN A 52 7.27 -26.84 41.27
N GLU A 53 6.45 -27.82 41.68
CA GLU A 53 6.84 -28.90 42.60
C GLU A 53 7.88 -29.85 41.99
N SER A 54 7.92 -29.91 40.65
CA SER A 54 8.83 -30.76 39.90
C SER A 54 10.11 -30.03 39.49
N SER A 55 11.21 -30.79 39.36
CA SER A 55 12.46 -30.21 38.83
C SER A 55 12.30 -29.68 37.41
N ILE A 56 13.03 -28.65 37.02
CA ILE A 56 12.98 -28.06 35.66
C ILE A 56 13.19 -29.14 34.58
N SER A 57 14.10 -30.08 34.80
CA SER A 57 14.36 -31.17 33.85
C SER A 57 13.14 -32.09 33.69
N HIS A 58 12.46 -32.41 34.80
CA HIS A 58 11.25 -33.23 34.75
C HIS A 58 10.11 -32.48 34.06
N ARG A 59 9.86 -31.22 34.47
CA ARG A 59 8.85 -30.35 33.86
C ARG A 59 9.03 -30.23 32.35
N THR A 60 10.26 -29.98 31.89
CA THR A 60 10.57 -29.86 30.46
C THR A 60 10.30 -31.15 29.70
N LYS A 61 10.55 -32.31 30.31
CA LYS A 61 10.23 -33.63 29.71
C LYS A 61 8.72 -33.82 29.62
N SER A 62 7.99 -33.59 30.71
CA SER A 62 6.53 -33.73 30.76
C SER A 62 5.83 -32.77 29.78
N ILE A 63 6.30 -31.53 29.67
CA ILE A 63 5.79 -30.55 28.68
C ILE A 63 5.98 -31.07 27.24
N LYS A 64 7.11 -31.69 26.92
CA LYS A 64 7.38 -32.27 25.59
C LYS A 64 6.41 -33.43 25.28
N GLU A 65 6.10 -34.25 26.28
CA GLU A 65 5.16 -35.37 26.13
C GLU A 65 3.71 -34.90 25.87
N LEU A 66 3.35 -33.69 26.34
CA LEU A 66 2.02 -33.10 26.12
C LEU A 66 1.85 -32.43 24.75
N VAL A 67 2.91 -32.17 24.00
CA VAL A 67 2.88 -31.37 22.74
C VAL A 67 1.85 -31.91 21.75
N ASP A 68 1.85 -33.22 21.48
CA ASP A 68 0.95 -33.80 20.50
C ASP A 68 -0.49 -33.85 21.01
N ILE A 69 -0.67 -34.00 22.33
CA ILE A 69 -2.00 -33.97 22.96
C ILE A 69 -2.62 -32.59 22.79
N VAL A 70 -1.92 -31.52 23.19
CA VAL A 70 -2.47 -30.15 23.13
C VAL A 70 -2.68 -29.66 21.70
N ARG A 71 -1.93 -30.20 20.74
CA ARG A 71 -2.07 -29.91 19.31
C ARG A 71 -3.27 -30.61 18.67
N THR A 72 -3.57 -31.85 19.05
CA THR A 72 -4.50 -32.71 18.30
C THR A 72 -5.79 -33.03 19.03
N LYS A 73 -5.78 -33.01 20.36
CA LYS A 73 -6.95 -33.31 21.18
C LYS A 73 -7.70 -32.04 21.55
N ARG A 74 -9.03 -32.16 21.61
CA ARG A 74 -9.90 -31.11 22.14
C ARG A 74 -9.75 -31.08 23.65
N LEU A 75 -9.17 -30.03 24.24
CA LEU A 75 -9.04 -29.91 25.69
C LEU A 75 -10.37 -29.46 26.34
N GLN A 76 -10.57 -29.80 27.61
CA GLN A 76 -11.66 -29.25 28.42
C GLN A 76 -11.48 -27.73 28.67
N GLU A 77 -12.58 -27.07 29.02
CA GLU A 77 -12.59 -25.65 29.42
C GLU A 77 -11.67 -25.41 30.64
N GLY A 78 -10.93 -24.31 30.68
CA GLY A 78 -10.01 -23.98 31.77
C GLY A 78 -8.65 -24.70 31.72
N VAL A 79 -8.51 -25.75 30.91
CA VAL A 79 -7.25 -26.50 30.78
C VAL A 79 -6.13 -25.65 30.15
N PRO A 80 -6.34 -24.89 29.06
CA PRO A 80 -5.30 -24.02 28.50
C PRO A 80 -4.74 -23.00 29.52
N GLU A 81 -5.61 -22.42 30.35
CA GLU A 81 -5.26 -21.46 31.40
C GLU A 81 -4.46 -22.12 32.52
N THR A 82 -4.85 -23.34 32.90
CA THR A 82 -4.12 -24.16 33.87
C THR A 82 -2.72 -24.48 33.35
N LEU A 83 -2.63 -24.97 32.11
CA LEU A 83 -1.36 -25.28 31.45
C LEU A 83 -0.45 -24.05 31.38
N TYR A 84 -1.00 -22.88 31.03
CA TYR A 84 -0.27 -21.62 31.02
C TYR A 84 0.26 -21.29 32.42
N THR A 85 -0.61 -21.26 33.43
CA THR A 85 -0.26 -20.89 34.82
C THR A 85 0.84 -21.77 35.39
N GLN A 86 0.83 -23.07 35.07
CA GLN A 86 1.82 -24.03 35.57
C GLN A 86 3.17 -23.98 34.84
N THR A 87 3.28 -23.26 33.72
CA THR A 87 4.48 -23.32 32.87
C THR A 87 5.07 -21.95 32.52
N CYS A 88 4.36 -20.85 32.74
CA CYS A 88 4.80 -19.52 32.33
C CYS A 88 6.05 -19.02 33.08
N ASP A 89 6.29 -19.49 34.30
CA ASP A 89 7.50 -19.18 35.08
C ASP A 89 8.78 -19.66 34.40
N LEU A 90 8.73 -20.76 33.64
CA LEU A 90 9.86 -21.31 32.90
C LEU A 90 10.33 -20.41 31.74
N LEU A 91 9.57 -19.36 31.40
CA LEU A 91 9.97 -18.35 30.42
C LEU A 91 10.85 -17.24 31.02
N HIS A 92 11.08 -17.24 32.34
CA HIS A 92 11.93 -16.25 32.97
C HIS A 92 13.36 -16.26 32.38
N PRO A 93 14.00 -15.10 32.09
CA PRO A 93 15.32 -15.04 31.45
C PRO A 93 16.46 -15.74 32.21
N ALA A 94 16.28 -15.98 33.52
CA ALA A 94 17.23 -16.76 34.33
C ALA A 94 17.29 -18.24 33.92
N HIS A 95 16.29 -18.75 33.22
CA HIS A 95 16.32 -20.09 32.65
C HIS A 95 17.04 -20.10 31.30
N GLY A 96 17.74 -21.20 31.01
CA GLY A 96 18.46 -21.37 29.75
C GLY A 96 17.54 -21.43 28.53
N GLN A 97 18.10 -21.13 27.35
CA GLN A 97 17.39 -21.08 26.08
C GLN A 97 16.53 -22.33 25.82
N ASP A 98 17.08 -23.53 26.05
CA ASP A 98 16.38 -24.80 25.78
C ASP A 98 15.07 -24.94 26.57
N VAL A 99 15.06 -24.46 27.81
CA VAL A 99 13.88 -24.50 28.69
C VAL A 99 12.83 -23.53 28.15
N ARG A 100 13.21 -22.27 27.91
CA ARG A 100 12.30 -21.23 27.38
C ARG A 100 11.72 -21.65 26.04
N HIS A 101 12.57 -22.14 25.13
CA HIS A 101 12.17 -22.57 23.79
C HIS A 101 11.23 -23.80 23.83
N THR A 102 11.42 -24.72 24.77
CA THR A 102 10.49 -25.84 24.96
C THR A 102 9.08 -25.33 25.30
N VAL A 103 8.97 -24.35 26.21
CA VAL A 103 7.69 -23.78 26.61
C VAL A 103 7.05 -22.93 25.51
N LEU A 104 7.83 -22.11 24.79
CA LEU A 104 7.32 -21.34 23.65
C LEU A 104 6.77 -22.25 22.54
N TYR A 105 7.49 -23.33 22.21
CA TYR A 105 7.01 -24.30 21.23
C TYR A 105 5.75 -25.02 21.71
N PHE A 106 5.70 -25.38 23.00
CA PHE A 106 4.49 -25.94 23.61
C PHE A 106 3.29 -24.99 23.47
N TYR A 107 3.47 -23.69 23.74
CA TYR A 107 2.40 -22.70 23.54
C TYR A 107 2.01 -22.54 22.08
N CYS A 108 2.94 -22.65 21.13
CA CYS A 108 2.59 -22.68 19.71
C CYS A 108 1.61 -23.84 19.40
N CYS A 109 1.89 -25.01 19.97
CA CYS A 109 1.08 -26.22 19.76
C CYS A 109 -0.27 -26.14 20.46
N LEU A 110 -0.29 -25.64 21.70
CA LEU A 110 -1.50 -25.41 22.47
C LEU A 110 -2.43 -24.43 21.74
N ILE A 111 -1.91 -23.29 21.31
CA ILE A 111 -2.72 -22.29 20.60
C ILE A 111 -3.23 -22.84 19.27
N GLN A 112 -2.39 -23.55 18.53
CA GLN A 112 -2.79 -24.16 17.27
C GLN A 112 -3.93 -25.17 17.43
N GLY A 113 -3.88 -26.03 18.46
CA GLY A 113 -4.91 -27.04 18.71
C GLY A 113 -6.20 -26.46 19.30
N GLN A 114 -6.10 -25.35 20.04
CA GLN A 114 -7.22 -24.78 20.79
C GLN A 114 -7.74 -23.45 20.23
N PHE A 115 -7.25 -23.00 19.07
CA PHE A 115 -7.45 -21.65 18.52
C PHE A 115 -8.89 -21.13 18.61
N GLU A 116 -9.87 -21.93 18.17
CA GLU A 116 -11.30 -21.59 18.10
C GLU A 116 -11.96 -21.38 19.47
N ARG A 117 -11.30 -21.77 20.57
CA ARG A 117 -11.89 -21.80 21.92
C ARG A 117 -11.07 -21.07 22.98
N LEU A 118 -9.93 -20.49 22.60
CA LEU A 118 -9.14 -19.71 23.55
C LEU A 118 -9.85 -18.44 24.02
N ASP A 119 -10.73 -17.84 23.21
CA ASP A 119 -11.48 -16.62 23.55
C ASP A 119 -10.56 -15.54 24.15
N ILE A 120 -10.91 -14.95 25.30
CA ILE A 120 -10.13 -13.94 26.05
C ILE A 120 -8.72 -14.41 26.43
N SER A 121 -8.45 -15.71 26.53
CA SER A 121 -7.11 -16.24 26.79
C SER A 121 -6.12 -15.88 25.68
N ARG A 122 -6.60 -15.55 24.47
CA ARG A 122 -5.76 -15.00 23.39
C ARG A 122 -5.08 -13.70 23.78
N THR A 123 -5.74 -12.83 24.56
CA THR A 123 -5.15 -11.58 25.05
C THR A 123 -3.97 -11.85 25.99
N HIS A 124 -4.03 -12.91 26.80
CA HIS A 124 -2.95 -13.30 27.70
C HIS A 124 -1.70 -13.75 26.92
N PHE A 125 -1.89 -14.58 25.89
CA PHE A 125 -0.80 -14.97 25.00
C PHE A 125 -0.25 -13.80 24.19
N PHE A 126 -1.10 -12.85 23.78
CA PHE A 126 -0.65 -11.63 23.11
C PHE A 126 0.22 -10.77 24.04
N ASN A 127 -0.21 -10.54 25.28
CA ASN A 127 0.59 -9.81 26.27
C ASN A 127 1.94 -10.51 26.53
N LEU A 128 1.95 -11.86 26.65
CA LEU A 128 3.18 -12.63 26.75
C LEU A 128 4.11 -12.36 25.56
N ILE A 129 3.58 -12.40 24.33
CA ILE A 129 4.35 -12.07 23.13
C ILE A 129 4.91 -10.65 23.27
N GLN A 130 4.15 -9.67 23.75
CA GLN A 130 4.66 -8.31 23.94
C GLN A 130 5.79 -8.26 24.98
N ASP A 131 5.72 -9.02 26.06
CA ASP A 131 6.67 -8.93 27.17
C ASP A 131 7.98 -9.70 26.93
N LEU A 132 7.96 -10.75 26.10
CA LEU A 132 9.16 -11.50 25.74
C LEU A 132 10.10 -10.64 24.88
N ARG A 133 11.25 -10.22 25.43
CA ARG A 133 12.23 -9.36 24.73
C ARG A 133 13.59 -10.01 24.50
N HIS A 134 13.78 -11.26 24.89
CA HIS A 134 15.07 -11.93 24.73
C HIS A 134 15.35 -12.22 23.24
N PRO A 135 16.52 -11.80 22.68
CA PRO A 135 16.77 -11.92 21.24
C PRO A 135 16.74 -13.37 20.70
N GLU A 136 17.21 -14.34 21.49
CA GLU A 136 17.21 -15.77 21.13
C GLU A 136 15.79 -16.31 20.89
N ASP A 137 14.81 -15.74 21.60
CA ASP A 137 13.42 -16.21 21.59
C ASP A 137 12.64 -15.64 20.40
N LEU A 138 13.20 -14.68 19.65
CA LEU A 138 12.53 -13.94 18.58
C LEU A 138 11.87 -14.85 17.54
N ALA A 139 12.57 -15.92 17.15
CA ALA A 139 12.07 -16.85 16.14
C ALA A 139 10.76 -17.52 16.58
N LEU A 140 10.75 -18.05 17.80
CA LEU A 140 9.58 -18.71 18.36
C LEU A 140 8.50 -17.71 18.77
N ARG A 141 8.88 -16.51 19.21
CA ARG A 141 7.95 -15.40 19.46
C ARG A 141 7.17 -15.01 18.21
N LEU A 142 7.82 -14.98 17.05
CA LEU A 142 7.16 -14.74 15.76
C LEU A 142 6.24 -15.89 15.37
N ASP A 143 6.66 -17.14 15.57
CA ASP A 143 5.80 -18.29 15.29
C ASP A 143 4.60 -18.35 16.23
N LEU A 144 4.76 -17.95 17.49
CA LEU A 144 3.69 -17.83 18.47
C LEU A 144 2.66 -16.79 18.04
N LEU A 145 3.09 -15.60 17.60
CA LEU A 145 2.20 -14.59 17.04
C LEU A 145 1.49 -15.09 15.77
N LYS A 146 2.20 -15.81 14.90
CA LYS A 146 1.60 -16.41 13.70
C LYS A 146 0.50 -17.39 14.06
N VAL A 147 0.69 -18.31 14.99
CA VAL A 147 -0.40 -19.24 15.35
C VAL A 147 -1.52 -18.53 16.11
N LEU A 148 -1.20 -17.58 16.99
CA LEU A 148 -2.20 -16.81 17.75
C LEU A 148 -3.11 -15.99 16.84
N THR A 149 -2.62 -15.58 15.68
CA THR A 149 -3.38 -14.73 14.74
C THR A 149 -3.95 -15.48 13.54
N ASP A 150 -3.85 -16.82 13.47
CA ASP A 150 -4.05 -17.60 12.24
C ASP A 150 -3.31 -16.96 11.05
N LYS A 151 -2.00 -16.79 11.22
CA LYS A 151 -1.08 -16.16 10.26
C LYS A 151 -1.54 -14.74 9.89
N GLY A 152 -2.06 -13.98 10.84
CA GLY A 152 -2.48 -12.58 10.67
C GLY A 152 -3.91 -12.40 10.21
N LYS A 153 -4.71 -13.47 10.10
CA LYS A 153 -6.11 -13.37 9.68
C LYS A 153 -7.07 -12.94 10.78
N CYS A 154 -6.75 -13.23 12.04
CA CYS A 154 -7.64 -12.99 13.17
C CYS A 154 -6.88 -12.27 14.29
N LEU A 155 -7.19 -10.99 14.51
CA LEU A 155 -6.65 -10.20 15.63
C LEU A 155 -7.60 -10.15 16.83
N SER A 156 -8.67 -10.96 16.83
CA SER A 156 -9.73 -10.87 17.83
C SER A 156 -9.18 -10.83 19.26
N HIS A 157 -9.75 -9.95 20.10
CA HIS A 157 -9.41 -9.66 21.50
C HIS A 157 -8.18 -8.78 21.75
N PHE A 158 -7.47 -8.34 20.71
CA PHE A 158 -6.32 -7.44 20.80
C PHE A 158 -6.15 -6.60 19.53
N GLU A 159 -7.26 -6.35 18.82
CA GLU A 159 -7.34 -5.67 17.53
C GLU A 159 -6.88 -4.21 17.61
N ASP A 160 -7.07 -3.59 18.77
CA ASP A 160 -6.68 -2.22 19.09
C ASP A 160 -5.16 -2.08 19.32
N LYS A 161 -4.50 -3.12 19.80
CA LYS A 161 -3.07 -3.11 20.16
C LYS A 161 -2.16 -3.71 19.10
N ALA A 162 -2.59 -4.77 18.42
CA ALA A 162 -1.77 -5.50 17.45
C ALA A 162 -1.20 -4.64 16.31
N PRO A 163 -1.97 -3.75 15.66
CA PRO A 163 -1.46 -2.93 14.55
C PRO A 163 -0.23 -2.11 14.93
N GLN A 164 -0.31 -1.41 16.07
CA GLN A 164 0.78 -0.58 16.58
C GLN A 164 1.97 -1.41 17.05
N PHE A 165 1.72 -2.55 17.71
CA PHE A 165 2.77 -3.48 18.11
C PHE A 165 3.55 -4.02 16.90
N LEU A 166 2.85 -4.46 15.85
CA LEU A 166 3.48 -4.96 14.62
C LEU A 166 4.37 -3.90 13.96
N LEU A 167 3.91 -2.65 13.91
CA LEU A 167 4.71 -1.55 13.37
C LEU A 167 6.00 -1.32 14.19
N GLN A 168 5.88 -1.28 15.52
CA GLN A 168 7.02 -1.06 16.42
C GLN A 168 8.00 -2.22 16.43
N TRP A 169 7.50 -3.45 16.28
CA TRP A 169 8.31 -4.66 16.34
C TRP A 169 9.01 -4.97 15.01
N MET A 170 8.52 -4.42 13.90
CA MET A 170 9.07 -4.62 12.56
C MET A 170 10.61 -4.49 12.51
N PRO A 171 11.26 -3.40 12.98
CA PRO A 171 12.70 -3.24 12.82
C PRO A 171 13.53 -4.36 13.45
N GLU A 172 13.08 -4.90 14.59
CA GLU A 172 13.72 -6.02 15.31
C GLU A 172 13.62 -7.31 14.48
N VAL A 173 12.43 -7.63 13.98
CA VAL A 173 12.17 -8.83 13.17
C VAL A 173 12.92 -8.79 11.84
N LEU A 174 12.98 -7.61 11.21
CA LEU A 174 13.70 -7.42 9.95
C LEU A 174 15.21 -7.56 10.14
N SER A 175 15.76 -6.96 11.20
CA SER A 175 17.20 -7.03 11.51
C SER A 175 17.66 -8.46 11.80
N ALA A 176 16.76 -9.33 12.24
CA ALA A 176 17.04 -10.75 12.45
C ALA A 176 16.83 -11.64 11.21
N GLY A 177 16.61 -11.06 10.02
CA GLY A 177 16.48 -11.81 8.77
C GLY A 177 15.15 -12.57 8.62
N ARG A 178 14.12 -12.26 9.42
CA ARG A 178 12.79 -12.92 9.38
C ARG A 178 11.77 -12.15 8.56
N ALA A 179 12.25 -11.37 7.61
CA ALA A 179 11.45 -10.42 6.88
C ALA A 179 10.35 -11.06 6.01
N PHE A 180 10.64 -12.18 5.34
CA PHE A 180 9.66 -12.89 4.52
C PHE A 180 8.47 -13.40 5.34
N ASP A 181 8.75 -14.02 6.50
CA ASP A 181 7.72 -14.47 7.44
C ASP A 181 6.85 -13.29 7.92
N PHE A 182 7.49 -12.19 8.28
CA PHE A 182 6.83 -11.03 8.83
C PHE A 182 5.97 -10.30 7.79
N LEU A 183 6.49 -10.09 6.58
CA LEU A 183 5.71 -9.48 5.49
C LEU A 183 4.50 -10.35 5.12
N SER A 184 4.66 -11.68 5.08
CA SER A 184 3.55 -12.62 4.85
C SER A 184 2.45 -12.47 5.92
N LEU A 185 2.84 -12.31 7.18
CA LEU A 185 1.92 -12.02 8.28
C LEU A 185 1.20 -10.67 8.07
N LEU A 186 1.94 -9.60 7.76
CA LEU A 186 1.37 -8.27 7.57
C LEU A 186 0.38 -8.20 6.40
N ILE A 187 0.64 -8.92 5.31
CA ILE A 187 -0.29 -9.00 4.18
C ILE A 187 -1.65 -9.53 4.63
N ASN A 188 -1.66 -10.58 5.45
CA ASN A 188 -2.91 -11.11 6.00
C ASN A 188 -3.55 -10.13 7.00
N VAL A 189 -2.76 -9.46 7.84
CA VAL A 189 -3.28 -8.43 8.75
C VAL A 189 -4.00 -7.33 7.97
N ILE A 190 -3.36 -6.80 6.92
CA ILE A 190 -3.96 -5.79 6.04
C ILE A 190 -5.21 -6.33 5.34
N LYS A 191 -5.19 -7.60 4.90
CA LYS A 191 -6.29 -8.20 4.14
C LYS A 191 -7.53 -8.50 4.99
N PHE A 192 -7.34 -8.98 6.21
CA PHE A 192 -8.44 -9.53 7.03
C PHE A 192 -8.81 -8.63 8.21
N ASN A 193 -7.93 -7.72 8.64
CA ASN A 193 -8.12 -6.89 9.84
C ASN A 193 -8.04 -5.39 9.53
N SER A 194 -8.27 -5.01 8.28
CA SER A 194 -8.16 -3.63 7.79
C SER A 194 -9.00 -2.60 8.53
N SER A 195 -10.12 -2.99 9.14
CA SER A 195 -10.97 -2.09 9.95
C SER A 195 -10.27 -1.55 11.19
N PHE A 196 -9.20 -2.22 11.64
CA PHE A 196 -8.42 -1.86 12.83
C PHE A 196 -7.10 -1.17 12.50
N LEU A 197 -6.75 -1.08 11.22
CA LEU A 197 -5.55 -0.38 10.79
C LEU A 197 -5.90 1.09 10.61
N ASP A 198 -5.15 1.97 11.26
CA ASP A 198 -5.25 3.41 11.01
C ASP A 198 -4.29 3.85 9.90
N LYS A 199 -4.41 5.12 9.52
CA LYS A 199 -3.62 5.70 8.43
C LYS A 199 -2.12 5.75 8.79
N GLU A 200 -1.79 6.00 10.06
CA GLU A 200 -0.41 6.06 10.56
C GLU A 200 0.28 4.70 10.49
N VAL A 201 -0.42 3.61 10.87
CA VAL A 201 0.08 2.25 10.83
C VAL A 201 0.35 1.79 9.40
N VAL A 202 -0.62 1.99 8.49
CA VAL A 202 -0.46 1.62 7.08
C VAL A 202 0.67 2.41 6.42
N ALA A 203 0.75 3.71 6.71
CA ALA A 203 1.85 4.55 6.23
C ALA A 203 3.21 4.11 6.82
N GLY A 204 3.23 3.72 8.09
CA GLY A 204 4.40 3.26 8.82
C GLY A 204 4.99 1.97 8.27
N PHE A 205 4.14 1.01 7.84
CA PHE A 205 4.61 -0.23 7.22
C PHE A 205 5.43 0.00 5.96
N VAL A 206 5.19 1.09 5.22
CA VAL A 206 6.05 1.46 4.08
C VAL A 206 7.33 2.15 4.58
N GLN A 207 7.23 3.07 5.54
CA GLN A 207 8.36 3.89 6.00
C GLN A 207 9.44 3.10 6.76
N ALA A 208 9.06 2.08 7.53
CA ALA A 208 9.97 1.33 8.39
C ALA A 208 11.01 0.48 7.62
N ASN A 209 10.81 0.25 6.32
CA ASN A 209 11.64 -0.62 5.49
C ASN A 209 12.80 0.08 4.76
N TYR A 210 13.12 1.35 5.08
CA TYR A 210 14.04 2.18 4.28
C TYR A 210 15.48 1.63 4.12
N ARG A 211 15.93 0.72 5.00
CA ARG A 211 17.29 0.16 4.96
C ARG A 211 17.44 -1.04 4.03
N ASP A 212 16.34 -1.69 3.66
CA ASP A 212 16.34 -2.87 2.79
C ASP A 212 15.38 -2.64 1.62
N TYR A 213 15.94 -2.41 0.44
CA TYR A 213 15.17 -2.12 -0.76
C TYR A 213 14.26 -3.29 -1.17
N THR A 214 14.60 -4.54 -0.84
CA THR A 214 13.79 -5.72 -1.17
C THR A 214 12.50 -5.72 -0.34
N LEU A 215 12.62 -5.35 0.93
CA LEU A 215 11.48 -5.23 1.83
C LEU A 215 10.65 -3.99 1.52
N LEU A 216 11.31 -2.87 1.23
CA LEU A 216 10.63 -1.65 0.83
C LEU A 216 9.84 -1.87 -0.47
N LYS A 217 10.41 -2.57 -1.44
CA LYS A 217 9.73 -3.01 -2.66
C LYS A 217 8.46 -3.79 -2.32
N GLY A 218 8.58 -4.82 -1.47
CA GLY A 218 7.44 -5.62 -1.02
C GLY A 218 6.36 -4.77 -0.33
N ALA A 219 6.75 -3.91 0.61
CA ALA A 219 5.82 -3.04 1.34
C ALA A 219 5.05 -2.09 0.41
N VAL A 220 5.73 -1.43 -0.53
CA VAL A 220 5.10 -0.54 -1.52
C VAL A 220 4.11 -1.33 -2.38
N PHE A 221 4.51 -2.49 -2.90
CA PHE A 221 3.64 -3.34 -3.71
C PHE A 221 2.40 -3.78 -2.94
N PHE A 222 2.55 -4.36 -1.75
CA PHE A 222 1.42 -4.94 -1.01
C PHE A 222 0.45 -3.89 -0.49
N VAL A 223 0.95 -2.76 0.02
CA VAL A 223 0.08 -1.65 0.45
C VAL A 223 -0.65 -1.05 -0.75
N GLY A 224 0.05 -0.82 -1.87
CA GLY A 224 -0.57 -0.36 -3.12
C GLY A 224 -1.62 -1.35 -3.65
N ALA A 225 -1.33 -2.65 -3.59
CA ALA A 225 -2.24 -3.69 -4.07
C ALA A 225 -3.49 -3.79 -3.19
N ALA A 226 -3.32 -3.75 -1.88
CA ALA A 226 -4.41 -3.81 -0.91
C ALA A 226 -5.35 -2.61 -1.02
N LEU A 227 -4.85 -1.43 -1.40
CA LEU A 227 -5.67 -0.22 -1.51
C LEU A 227 -6.25 -0.01 -2.91
N TRP A 228 -5.47 -0.26 -3.96
CA TRP A 228 -5.80 0.24 -5.30
C TRP A 228 -5.85 -0.82 -6.41
N SER A 229 -5.39 -2.05 -6.19
CA SER A 229 -5.47 -3.05 -7.26
C SER A 229 -6.91 -3.52 -7.52
N HIS A 230 -7.09 -4.34 -8.57
CA HIS A 230 -8.33 -5.08 -8.83
C HIS A 230 -8.70 -6.09 -7.71
N LYS A 231 -7.73 -6.43 -6.84
CA LYS A 231 -7.92 -7.26 -5.64
C LYS A 231 -7.83 -6.42 -4.35
N ALA A 232 -8.10 -5.12 -4.43
CA ALA A 232 -8.11 -4.24 -3.27
C ALA A 232 -9.04 -4.78 -2.18
N VAL A 233 -8.63 -4.58 -0.93
CA VAL A 233 -9.33 -5.02 0.28
C VAL A 233 -10.49 -4.04 0.52
N PRO A 234 -11.76 -4.45 0.34
CA PRO A 234 -12.90 -3.50 0.33
C PRO A 234 -13.13 -2.77 1.65
N THR A 235 -12.68 -3.37 2.75
CA THR A 235 -12.77 -2.86 4.11
C THR A 235 -11.62 -1.89 4.45
N LEU A 236 -10.53 -1.87 3.68
CA LEU A 236 -9.37 -0.98 3.88
C LEU A 236 -9.59 0.35 3.16
N LYS A 237 -10.27 1.29 3.82
CA LYS A 237 -10.75 2.54 3.20
C LYS A 237 -9.87 3.76 3.52
N HIS A 238 -8.54 3.61 3.47
CA HIS A 238 -7.65 4.76 3.66
C HIS A 238 -7.56 5.62 2.40
N THR A 239 -7.57 6.94 2.60
CA THR A 239 -7.39 7.90 1.50
C THR A 239 -5.99 7.77 0.90
N PRO A 240 -5.79 7.93 -0.42
CA PRO A 240 -4.45 7.87 -0.99
C PRO A 240 -3.48 8.90 -0.40
N ALA A 241 -3.99 10.05 0.08
CA ALA A 241 -3.20 11.05 0.80
C ALA A 241 -2.51 10.52 2.08
N ALA A 242 -3.00 9.44 2.67
CA ALA A 242 -2.36 8.80 3.83
C ALA A 242 -1.08 8.04 3.45
N VAL A 243 -1.04 7.46 2.25
CA VAL A 243 -0.04 6.46 1.87
C VAL A 243 0.94 6.98 0.83
N LEU A 244 0.49 7.82 -0.11
CA LEU A 244 1.33 8.41 -1.15
C LEU A 244 2.56 9.16 -0.59
N PRO A 245 2.50 9.90 0.53
CA PRO A 245 3.70 10.48 1.14
C PRO A 245 4.74 9.44 1.56
N SER A 246 4.32 8.27 2.06
CA SER A 246 5.23 7.18 2.40
C SER A 246 5.84 6.54 1.15
N ILE A 247 5.05 6.35 0.08
CA ILE A 247 5.56 5.87 -1.22
C ILE A 247 6.55 6.89 -1.81
N TYR A 248 6.27 8.19 -1.71
CA TYR A 248 7.17 9.25 -2.13
C TYR A 248 8.52 9.18 -1.39
N ARG A 249 8.51 8.96 -0.06
CA ARG A 249 9.73 8.76 0.72
C ARG A 249 10.44 7.46 0.38
N ALA A 250 9.71 6.39 0.04
CA ALA A 250 10.32 5.13 -0.39
C ALA A 250 11.22 5.31 -1.62
N LEU A 251 10.92 6.28 -2.50
CA LEU A 251 11.76 6.62 -3.65
C LEU A 251 13.12 7.24 -3.28
N ASP A 252 13.34 7.67 -2.03
CA ASP A 252 14.66 8.15 -1.57
C ASP A 252 15.74 7.06 -1.56
N CYS A 253 15.35 5.77 -1.58
CA CYS A 253 16.30 4.66 -1.71
C CYS A 253 16.97 4.61 -3.09
N LYS A 254 16.43 5.32 -4.10
CA LYS A 254 16.93 5.37 -5.49
C LYS A 254 17.16 3.99 -6.11
N HIS A 255 16.35 3.00 -5.72
CA HIS A 255 16.43 1.65 -6.26
C HIS A 255 15.36 1.42 -7.34
N PRO A 256 15.71 0.98 -8.56
CA PRO A 256 14.77 0.88 -9.69
C PRO A 256 13.59 -0.05 -9.41
N SER A 257 13.81 -1.15 -8.70
CA SER A 257 12.72 -2.07 -8.35
C SER A 257 11.69 -1.46 -7.40
N VAL A 258 12.10 -0.56 -6.49
CA VAL A 258 11.15 0.14 -5.60
C VAL A 258 10.39 1.20 -6.39
N ALA A 259 11.08 1.90 -7.29
CA ALA A 259 10.45 2.85 -8.21
C ALA A 259 9.40 2.19 -9.12
N TYR A 260 9.68 0.96 -9.57
CA TYR A 260 8.72 0.16 -10.34
C TYR A 260 7.45 -0.12 -9.55
N GLU A 261 7.53 -0.57 -8.30
CA GLU A 261 6.34 -0.81 -7.49
C GLU A 261 5.58 0.48 -7.17
N ALA A 262 6.28 1.61 -6.99
CA ALA A 262 5.64 2.92 -6.83
C ALA A 262 4.88 3.34 -8.10
N ALA A 263 5.45 3.09 -9.29
CA ALA A 263 4.79 3.34 -10.55
C ALA A 263 3.55 2.44 -10.74
N VAL A 264 3.65 1.14 -10.40
CA VAL A 264 2.51 0.20 -10.40
C VAL A 264 1.39 0.71 -9.47
N ALA A 265 1.75 1.15 -8.26
CA ALA A 265 0.78 1.67 -7.30
C ALA A 265 0.06 2.92 -7.84
N LEU A 266 0.79 3.86 -8.45
CA LEU A 266 0.17 4.99 -9.15
C LEU A 266 -0.73 4.52 -10.30
N GLN A 267 -0.26 3.58 -11.12
CA GLN A 267 -1.02 3.06 -12.26
C GLN A 267 -2.35 2.43 -11.81
N TRP A 268 -2.40 1.76 -10.67
CA TRP A 268 -3.64 1.25 -10.10
C TRP A 268 -4.55 2.36 -9.56
N LEU A 269 -3.98 3.42 -8.99
CA LEU A 269 -4.75 4.53 -8.45
C LEU A 269 -5.44 5.35 -9.56
N ILE A 270 -4.71 5.65 -10.64
CA ILE A 270 -5.20 6.46 -11.77
C ILE A 270 -5.73 5.62 -12.96
N GLY A 271 -5.66 4.29 -12.84
CA GLY A 271 -6.02 3.37 -13.91
C GLY A 271 -7.53 3.15 -14.05
N ASP A 272 -7.91 2.35 -15.04
CA ASP A 272 -9.31 2.08 -15.36
C ASP A 272 -9.87 0.91 -14.53
N PRO A 273 -11.08 1.02 -13.94
CA PRO A 273 -11.92 2.22 -13.89
C PRO A 273 -11.34 3.28 -12.93
N PRO A 274 -11.44 4.58 -13.27
CA PRO A 274 -10.85 5.64 -12.49
C PRO A 274 -11.47 5.69 -11.09
N LYS A 275 -10.60 5.69 -10.07
CA LYS A 275 -11.03 5.89 -8.67
C LYS A 275 -11.29 7.39 -8.43
N PRO A 276 -12.23 7.76 -7.54
CA PRO A 276 -12.49 9.16 -7.24
C PRO A 276 -11.28 9.77 -6.50
N ILE A 277 -10.53 10.63 -7.19
CA ILE A 277 -9.39 11.37 -6.63
C ILE A 277 -9.82 12.81 -6.38
N THR A 278 -9.69 13.27 -5.14
CA THR A 278 -9.99 14.66 -4.77
C THR A 278 -8.87 15.60 -5.22
N PRO A 279 -9.13 16.91 -5.40
CA PRO A 279 -8.09 17.88 -5.74
C PRO A 279 -6.88 17.86 -4.78
N PHE A 280 -7.14 17.62 -3.49
CA PHE A 280 -6.10 17.49 -2.47
C PHE A 280 -5.18 16.28 -2.71
N VAL A 281 -5.74 15.15 -3.12
CA VAL A 281 -4.96 13.91 -3.37
C VAL A 281 -4.07 14.06 -4.60
N TRP A 282 -4.49 14.81 -5.62
CA TRP A 282 -3.69 15.06 -6.82
C TRP A 282 -2.32 15.67 -6.53
N LYS A 283 -2.19 16.49 -5.46
CA LYS A 283 -0.89 17.01 -5.03
C LYS A 283 0.12 15.87 -4.81
N PHE A 284 -0.28 14.84 -4.06
CA PHE A 284 0.60 13.71 -3.74
C PHE A 284 0.84 12.79 -4.93
N VAL A 285 -0.16 12.61 -5.81
CA VAL A 285 0.02 11.88 -7.07
C VAL A 285 1.11 12.54 -7.92
N LEU A 286 1.03 13.87 -8.05
CA LEU A 286 2.03 14.65 -8.79
C LEU A 286 3.39 14.65 -8.09
N ASP A 287 3.46 14.66 -6.75
CA ASP A 287 4.73 14.56 -6.01
C ASP A 287 5.46 13.24 -6.33
N VAL A 288 4.75 12.10 -6.30
CA VAL A 288 5.32 10.79 -6.63
C VAL A 288 5.70 10.72 -8.11
N LEU A 289 4.82 11.16 -9.01
CA LEU A 289 5.06 11.14 -10.45
C LEU A 289 6.26 12.02 -10.85
N GLU A 290 6.35 13.21 -10.29
CA GLU A 290 7.45 14.14 -10.52
C GLU A 290 8.80 13.53 -10.12
N LYS A 291 8.84 12.84 -8.98
CA LYS A 291 10.05 12.16 -8.50
C LYS A 291 10.43 10.97 -9.37
N LEU A 292 9.45 10.18 -9.83
CA LEU A 292 9.69 9.06 -10.76
C LEU A 292 10.26 9.54 -12.09
N VAL A 293 9.73 10.63 -12.66
CA VAL A 293 10.19 11.17 -13.94
C VAL A 293 11.64 11.68 -13.88
N CYS A 294 12.09 12.16 -12.72
CA CYS A 294 13.47 12.61 -12.50
C CYS A 294 14.47 11.47 -12.17
N LEU A 295 14.06 10.21 -12.24
CA LEU A 295 14.99 9.10 -11.99
C LEU A 295 15.91 8.88 -13.20
N PRO A 296 17.22 8.67 -13.00
CA PRO A 296 18.16 8.39 -14.09
C PRO A 296 17.72 7.20 -14.95
N GLU A 297 17.12 6.18 -14.33
CA GLU A 297 16.64 4.97 -15.01
C GLU A 297 15.43 5.22 -15.93
N VAL A 298 14.73 6.33 -15.72
CA VAL A 298 13.62 6.82 -16.55
C VAL A 298 14.13 7.81 -17.60
N GLU A 299 15.11 8.66 -17.28
CA GLU A 299 15.70 9.59 -18.26
C GLU A 299 16.58 8.87 -19.29
N GLN A 300 17.37 7.89 -18.84
CA GLN A 300 18.34 7.16 -19.62
C GLN A 300 18.12 5.65 -19.42
N ALA A 301 17.07 5.11 -20.04
CA ALA A 301 16.73 3.72 -19.86
C ALA A 301 17.81 2.78 -20.41
N SER A 302 18.12 1.75 -19.62
CA SER A 302 18.87 0.58 -20.04
C SER A 302 17.92 -0.59 -20.29
N ALA A 303 18.42 -1.71 -20.81
CA ALA A 303 17.61 -2.91 -21.04
C ALA A 303 16.85 -3.39 -19.78
N SER A 304 17.41 -3.17 -18.58
CA SER A 304 16.78 -3.57 -17.32
C SER A 304 15.75 -2.55 -16.78
N SER A 305 15.79 -1.28 -17.22
CA SER A 305 14.89 -0.22 -16.76
C SER A 305 13.86 0.24 -17.79
N GLN A 306 13.88 -0.31 -19.00
CA GLN A 306 12.94 0.04 -20.07
C GLN A 306 11.47 -0.12 -19.65
N GLN A 307 11.15 -1.18 -18.90
CA GLN A 307 9.79 -1.43 -18.42
C GLN A 307 9.32 -0.34 -17.42
N LEU A 308 10.23 0.12 -16.56
CA LEU A 308 9.96 1.24 -15.63
C LEU A 308 9.72 2.54 -16.40
N GLN A 309 10.60 2.88 -17.34
CA GLN A 309 10.48 4.07 -18.17
C GLN A 309 9.13 4.07 -18.91
N GLN A 310 8.79 2.98 -19.61
CA GLN A 310 7.53 2.86 -20.33
C GLN A 310 6.34 3.09 -19.39
N MET A 311 6.32 2.44 -18.23
CA MET A 311 5.23 2.57 -17.26
C MET A 311 5.07 4.01 -16.75
N VAL A 312 6.17 4.69 -16.42
CA VAL A 312 6.12 6.08 -15.96
C VAL A 312 5.61 7.00 -17.06
N HIS A 313 6.05 6.82 -18.31
CA HIS A 313 5.59 7.61 -19.45
C HIS A 313 4.11 7.33 -19.78
N ASP A 314 3.62 6.10 -19.61
CA ASP A 314 2.21 5.76 -19.75
C ASP A 314 1.36 6.45 -18.68
N ILE A 315 1.86 6.52 -17.44
CA ILE A 315 1.21 7.24 -16.34
C ILE A 315 1.10 8.73 -16.69
N VAL A 316 2.18 9.36 -17.17
CA VAL A 316 2.13 10.76 -17.65
C VAL A 316 1.07 10.93 -18.75
N SER A 317 1.06 10.05 -19.76
CA SER A 317 0.07 10.09 -20.84
C SER A 317 -1.38 9.96 -20.33
N LYS A 318 -1.62 9.12 -19.31
CA LYS A 318 -2.94 8.97 -18.69
C LYS A 318 -3.37 10.23 -17.94
N VAL A 319 -2.45 10.87 -17.20
CA VAL A 319 -2.75 12.12 -16.51
C VAL A 319 -3.05 13.23 -17.52
N GLU A 320 -2.28 13.32 -18.62
CA GLU A 320 -2.57 14.24 -19.72
C GLU A 320 -3.93 13.98 -20.37
N LYS A 321 -4.26 12.72 -20.64
CA LYS A 321 -5.58 12.35 -21.17
C LYS A 321 -6.72 12.80 -20.23
N SER A 322 -6.54 12.63 -18.91
CA SER A 322 -7.54 13.11 -17.94
C SER A 322 -7.69 14.64 -17.93
N TYR A 323 -6.61 15.36 -18.27
CA TYR A 323 -6.63 16.81 -18.44
C TYR A 323 -7.46 17.20 -19.68
N ASP A 324 -7.23 16.52 -20.80
CA ASP A 324 -7.97 16.74 -22.05
C ASP A 324 -9.47 16.43 -21.90
N GLU A 325 -9.81 15.42 -21.09
CA GLU A 325 -11.20 15.03 -20.80
C GLU A 325 -11.88 15.91 -19.73
N GLY A 326 -11.17 16.87 -19.12
CA GLY A 326 -11.70 17.73 -18.07
C GLY A 326 -11.98 17.02 -16.73
N THR A 327 -11.54 15.76 -16.57
CA THR A 327 -11.70 14.98 -15.33
C THR A 327 -10.55 15.18 -14.35
N TYR A 328 -9.43 15.72 -14.82
CA TYR A 328 -8.27 16.10 -14.01
C TYR A 328 -8.61 17.21 -13.02
N LYS A 329 -8.24 16.99 -11.75
CA LYS A 329 -8.48 17.94 -10.65
C LYS A 329 -7.20 18.44 -9.98
N GLY A 330 -6.03 18.14 -10.57
CA GLY A 330 -4.74 18.59 -10.07
C GLY A 330 -4.37 20.00 -10.55
N CYS A 331 -3.16 20.46 -10.19
CA CYS A 331 -2.64 21.75 -10.64
C CYS A 331 -2.06 21.64 -12.07
N PRO A 332 -2.63 22.31 -13.09
CA PRO A 332 -2.14 22.21 -14.47
C PRO A 332 -0.67 22.62 -14.62
N GLN A 333 -0.24 23.66 -13.90
CA GLN A 333 1.16 24.12 -13.94
C GLN A 333 2.12 22.99 -13.53
N ARG A 334 1.77 22.23 -12.50
CA ARG A 334 2.60 21.13 -12.02
C ARG A 334 2.64 19.98 -13.03
N LEU A 335 1.51 19.62 -13.63
CA LEU A 335 1.47 18.63 -14.71
C LEU A 335 2.42 19.03 -15.84
N PHE A 336 2.30 20.25 -16.35
CA PHE A 336 3.11 20.73 -17.46
C PHE A 336 4.59 20.92 -17.10
N ASN A 337 4.92 21.24 -15.84
CA ASN A 337 6.29 21.19 -15.35
C ASN A 337 6.87 19.76 -15.38
N ILE A 338 6.08 18.75 -15.03
CA ILE A 338 6.50 17.33 -15.13
C ILE A 338 6.74 16.95 -16.59
N VAL A 339 5.81 17.29 -17.50
CA VAL A 339 5.98 17.04 -18.95
C VAL A 339 7.24 17.73 -19.48
N ALA A 340 7.51 18.96 -19.04
CA ALA A 340 8.69 19.71 -19.45
C ALA A 340 10.02 19.06 -19.00
N LYS A 341 10.03 18.32 -17.87
CA LYS A 341 11.21 17.61 -17.37
C LYS A 341 11.59 16.40 -18.23
N CYS A 342 10.62 15.75 -18.87
CA CYS A 342 10.86 14.59 -19.74
C CYS A 342 10.56 14.85 -21.22
N ALA A 343 10.57 16.12 -21.65
CA ALA A 343 10.09 16.55 -22.96
C ALA A 343 10.75 15.84 -24.16
N SER A 344 12.04 15.49 -24.05
CA SER A 344 12.79 14.77 -25.09
C SER A 344 12.20 13.39 -25.40
N LEU A 345 11.58 12.75 -24.41
CA LEU A 345 11.02 11.39 -24.51
C LEU A 345 9.49 11.39 -24.67
N ARG A 346 8.83 12.55 -24.59
CA ARG A 346 7.37 12.67 -24.72
C ARG A 346 6.93 12.65 -26.19
N PRO A 347 5.74 12.12 -26.53
CA PRO A 347 5.17 12.22 -27.87
C PRO A 347 4.93 13.66 -28.31
N GLU A 348 4.90 13.91 -29.61
CA GLU A 348 4.72 15.27 -30.17
C GLU A 348 3.43 15.93 -29.70
N ALA A 349 2.32 15.19 -29.64
CA ALA A 349 1.04 15.68 -29.12
C ALA A 349 1.13 16.15 -27.65
N SER A 350 1.96 15.49 -26.83
CA SER A 350 2.21 15.89 -25.44
C SER A 350 2.95 17.22 -25.38
N LEU A 351 3.93 17.45 -26.26
CA LEU A 351 4.62 18.73 -26.35
C LEU A 351 3.74 19.84 -26.92
N GLN A 352 2.91 19.55 -27.91
CA GLN A 352 1.96 20.52 -28.46
C GLN A 352 1.02 21.06 -27.38
N ARG A 353 0.47 20.16 -26.53
CA ARG A 353 -0.33 20.57 -25.36
C ARG A 353 0.44 21.44 -24.37
N LEU A 354 1.70 21.09 -24.08
CA LEU A 354 2.58 21.89 -23.21
C LEU A 354 2.82 23.30 -23.79
N ILE A 355 3.14 23.39 -25.09
CA ILE A 355 3.37 24.66 -25.78
C ILE A 355 2.11 25.51 -25.77
N GLN A 356 0.95 24.91 -26.06
CA GLN A 356 -0.34 25.59 -26.03
C GLN A 356 -0.64 26.16 -24.62
N TYR A 357 -0.43 25.37 -23.57
CA TYR A 357 -0.59 25.82 -22.19
C TYR A 357 0.34 26.99 -21.84
N CYS A 358 1.63 26.89 -22.22
CA CYS A 358 2.59 27.96 -21.99
C CYS A 358 2.20 29.25 -22.72
N ALA A 359 1.72 29.12 -23.97
CA ALA A 359 1.27 30.25 -24.78
C ALA A 359 0.04 30.93 -24.18
N GLU A 360 -0.94 30.16 -23.69
CA GLU A 360 -2.13 30.69 -22.98
C GLU A 360 -1.73 31.48 -21.72
N LYS A 361 -0.74 31.01 -20.98
CA LYS A 361 -0.19 31.75 -19.83
C LYS A 361 0.61 32.99 -20.23
N ALA A 362 1.25 32.95 -21.39
CA ALA A 362 1.98 34.08 -21.96
C ALA A 362 1.06 35.06 -22.72
N GLN A 363 -0.26 35.06 -22.49
CA GLN A 363 -1.15 36.10 -23.01
C GLN A 363 -1.20 37.34 -22.12
N VAL A 364 -1.66 38.45 -22.68
CA VAL A 364 -1.89 39.71 -21.97
C VAL A 364 -3.06 39.53 -20.99
N PRO A 365 -2.99 40.06 -19.74
CA PRO A 365 -2.06 41.08 -19.24
C PRO A 365 -0.86 40.55 -18.45
N THR A 366 -0.44 39.29 -18.66
CA THR A 366 0.69 38.72 -17.93
C THR A 366 1.95 39.58 -18.11
N LEU A 367 2.54 40.03 -17.00
CA LEU A 367 3.80 40.77 -17.01
C LEU A 367 4.88 39.93 -17.70
N ASN A 368 5.69 40.55 -18.56
CA ASN A 368 6.76 39.90 -19.34
C ASN A 368 6.26 38.84 -20.35
N TRP A 369 5.04 38.98 -20.88
CA TRP A 369 4.49 38.06 -21.89
C TRP A 369 5.43 37.85 -23.10
N VAL A 370 6.13 38.90 -23.57
CA VAL A 370 7.12 38.81 -24.65
C VAL A 370 8.32 37.94 -24.25
N THR A 371 8.83 38.07 -23.03
CA THR A 371 9.92 37.24 -22.51
C THR A 371 9.48 35.78 -22.44
N ASN A 372 8.26 35.51 -21.97
CA ASN A 372 7.71 34.15 -21.91
C ASN A 372 7.59 33.53 -23.32
N LEU A 373 7.16 34.31 -24.33
CA LEU A 373 7.13 33.86 -25.72
C LEU A 373 8.55 33.60 -26.27
N SER A 374 9.52 34.43 -25.91
CA SER A 374 10.92 34.21 -26.28
C SER A 374 11.45 32.90 -25.69
N GLU A 375 11.16 32.61 -24.42
CA GLU A 375 11.55 31.35 -23.76
C GLU A 375 10.91 30.12 -24.45
N ILE A 376 9.65 30.23 -24.87
CA ILE A 376 8.98 29.19 -25.66
C ILE A 376 9.72 28.93 -26.97
N LEU A 377 10.14 29.99 -27.68
CA LEU A 377 10.91 29.86 -28.94
C LEU A 377 12.30 29.26 -28.72
N GLU A 378 13.04 29.70 -27.69
CA GLU A 378 14.35 29.13 -27.37
C GLU A 378 14.22 27.61 -27.11
N LYS A 379 13.24 27.21 -26.31
CA LYS A 379 13.10 25.83 -25.84
C LYS A 379 12.48 24.89 -26.88
N TYR A 380 11.38 25.29 -27.54
CA TYR A 380 10.57 24.40 -28.38
C TYR A 380 10.71 24.67 -29.88
N PHE A 381 11.39 25.75 -30.28
CA PHE A 381 11.74 26.00 -31.69
C PHE A 381 13.24 25.86 -31.98
N LYS A 382 14.13 26.44 -31.16
CA LYS A 382 15.58 26.38 -31.41
C LYS A 382 16.23 25.09 -30.90
N ALA A 383 15.93 24.69 -29.66
CA ALA A 383 16.58 23.52 -29.03
C ALA A 383 15.89 22.17 -29.35
N GLU A 384 14.65 22.17 -29.81
CA GLU A 384 13.88 20.95 -30.06
C GLU A 384 14.22 20.32 -31.43
N PRO A 385 14.64 19.04 -31.50
CA PRO A 385 15.01 18.41 -32.77
C PRO A 385 13.84 18.10 -33.72
N ARG A 386 12.61 17.88 -33.22
CA ARG A 386 11.49 17.41 -34.04
C ARG A 386 10.83 18.54 -34.86
N PRO A 387 10.82 18.48 -36.21
CA PRO A 387 10.30 19.57 -37.04
C PRO A 387 8.83 19.93 -36.83
N SER A 388 7.97 18.94 -36.54
CA SER A 388 6.53 19.15 -36.29
C SER A 388 6.27 19.99 -35.05
N VAL A 389 7.03 19.76 -33.97
CA VAL A 389 6.94 20.54 -32.72
C VAL A 389 7.43 21.97 -32.94
N ARG A 390 8.51 22.14 -33.70
CA ARG A 390 9.05 23.46 -34.07
C ARG A 390 8.03 24.26 -34.90
N LEU A 391 7.42 23.64 -35.91
CA LEU A 391 6.40 24.28 -36.75
C LEU A 391 5.16 24.66 -35.93
N TYR A 392 4.70 23.76 -35.06
CA TYR A 392 3.58 24.04 -34.15
C TYR A 392 3.88 25.22 -33.23
N THR A 393 5.08 25.27 -32.66
CA THR A 393 5.55 26.38 -31.82
C THR A 393 5.46 27.71 -32.56
N LEU A 394 5.95 27.78 -33.80
CA LEU A 394 5.87 28.99 -34.62
C LEU A 394 4.42 29.41 -34.88
N ASN A 395 3.55 28.46 -35.21
CA ASN A 395 2.12 28.75 -35.47
C ASN A 395 1.42 29.31 -34.23
N VAL A 396 1.67 28.73 -33.05
CA VAL A 396 1.10 29.20 -31.79
C VAL A 396 1.60 30.60 -31.43
N VAL A 397 2.91 30.84 -31.48
CA VAL A 397 3.49 32.16 -31.17
C VAL A 397 3.03 33.21 -32.18
N SER A 398 2.96 32.87 -33.47
CA SER A 398 2.44 33.76 -34.53
C SER A 398 0.97 34.14 -34.29
N SER A 399 0.15 33.18 -33.86
CA SER A 399 -1.25 33.42 -33.47
C SER A 399 -1.35 34.36 -32.28
N VAL A 400 -0.56 34.13 -31.22
CA VAL A 400 -0.54 35.01 -30.04
C VAL A 400 -0.11 36.43 -30.40
N LEU A 401 0.95 36.61 -31.20
CA LEU A 401 1.39 37.93 -31.66
C LEU A 401 0.31 38.63 -32.49
N SER A 402 -0.28 37.92 -33.45
CA SER A 402 -1.34 38.46 -34.31
C SER A 402 -2.56 38.93 -33.52
N ASN A 403 -2.97 38.18 -32.49
CA ASN A 403 -4.09 38.53 -31.63
C ASN A 403 -3.78 39.76 -30.73
N ASN A 404 -2.51 39.94 -30.35
CA ASN A 404 -2.07 41.03 -29.48
C ASN A 404 -1.46 42.21 -30.25
N ARG A 405 -1.62 42.23 -31.59
CA ARG A 405 -1.04 43.23 -32.50
C ARG A 405 -1.23 44.68 -32.05
N HIS A 406 -2.44 44.99 -31.63
CA HIS A 406 -2.85 46.32 -31.18
C HIS A 406 -2.05 46.86 -29.98
N LEU A 407 -1.42 45.99 -29.18
CA LEU A 407 -0.74 46.39 -27.94
C LEU A 407 0.71 46.81 -28.14
N TYR A 408 1.42 46.17 -29.09
CA TYR A 408 2.82 46.51 -29.38
C TYR A 408 2.96 47.46 -30.58
N GLU A 409 1.98 47.53 -31.48
CA GLU A 409 1.98 48.56 -32.53
C GLU A 409 1.62 49.95 -31.98
N ALA A 410 0.79 50.03 -30.92
CA ALA A 410 0.47 51.31 -30.26
C ALA A 410 1.64 51.89 -29.45
N SER A 411 2.55 51.05 -28.97
CA SER A 411 3.78 51.46 -28.27
C SER A 411 4.97 51.69 -29.23
N GLY A 412 4.84 51.27 -30.49
CA GLY A 412 5.80 51.47 -31.58
C GLY A 412 5.48 52.66 -32.50
N GLY A 413 4.93 53.75 -31.95
CA GLY A 413 4.64 54.99 -32.69
C GLY A 413 5.89 55.58 -33.36
N ASN A 414 6.00 55.34 -34.66
CA ASN A 414 6.80 56.04 -35.69
C ASN A 414 7.90 57.03 -35.20
N PRO A 415 9.20 56.67 -35.26
CA PRO A 415 10.30 57.61 -34.96
C PRO A 415 10.41 58.79 -35.93
N LYS A 416 9.68 58.82 -37.06
CA LYS A 416 9.88 59.80 -38.14
C LYS A 416 9.06 61.10 -38.01
N ALA A 417 8.38 61.35 -36.90
CA ALA A 417 7.58 62.58 -36.71
C ALA A 417 8.20 63.59 -35.72
N ARG A 418 9.43 63.37 -35.22
CA ARG A 418 10.08 64.27 -34.25
C ARG A 418 11.15 65.22 -34.84
N ASP A 419 11.52 65.09 -36.11
CA ASP A 419 12.59 65.90 -36.73
C ASP A 419 12.09 66.96 -37.74
N ALA A 420 10.81 67.35 -37.68
CA ALA A 420 10.28 68.43 -38.50
C ALA A 420 9.74 69.57 -37.62
N GLY A 421 10.64 70.27 -36.92
CA GLY A 421 10.25 71.42 -36.13
C GLY A 421 11.31 71.94 -35.18
N ASP A 422 12.50 72.30 -35.69
CA ASP A 422 13.28 73.43 -35.17
C ASP A 422 14.54 73.66 -36.02
N SER A 423 14.41 74.50 -37.05
CA SER A 423 15.56 75.25 -37.58
C SER A 423 15.21 76.73 -37.43
N ASN A 424 15.46 77.21 -36.22
CA ASN A 424 15.24 78.58 -35.80
C ASN A 424 16.17 79.52 -36.58
N ALA A 425 15.59 80.65 -36.97
CA ALA A 425 16.26 81.73 -37.67
C ALA A 425 17.39 82.34 -36.82
N VAL A 426 18.55 82.58 -37.44
CA VAL A 426 19.52 83.56 -36.97
C VAL A 426 19.79 84.52 -38.13
N ARG A 427 19.38 85.78 -37.97
CA ARG A 427 19.88 86.92 -38.75
C ARG A 427 20.94 87.68 -37.91
N PRO A 428 21.91 88.32 -38.56
CA PRO A 428 23.16 88.74 -37.94
C PRO A 428 23.10 90.17 -37.38
N VAL A 429 23.96 90.43 -36.39
CA VAL A 429 24.74 91.67 -36.25
C VAL A 429 26.17 91.25 -35.93
#